data_AF-A0A6B3KBG5-F1
#
_entry.id   AF-A0A6B3KBG5-F1
#
_cell.length_a   1.000
_cell.length_b   1.000
_cell.length_c   1.000
_cell.angle_alpha   90.00
_cell.angle_beta   90.00
_cell.angle_gamma   90.00
#
_symmetry.space_group_name_H-M   'P 1'
#
loop_
_entity.id
_entity.type
_entity.pdbx_description
1 polymer ?
#
loop_
_entity_poly.entity_id
_entity_poly.type
_entity_poly.pdbx_seq_one_letter_code
_entity_poly.pdbx_strand_id
1 'polypeptide(L)'
;MNLELAALNEQCHYIGRRLYKERRAPSPQERSVFEMRAALIAERDAVRDRQLDGMLAALAPLEKIAAPRTTSSRLAMVQYDVMQSNRRALLAVRENIDMTKMARYYARAQRRLQSLKESDAPPDKIRRLERMMQGYTNVLALEDMVKRTDDQLHRMGAPRLMDSIPTTPQERALSEQNERDDHQEAINNGY
;
A
#
# COMPACT_ATOMS: atom_id res chain seq x y z
N MET A 1 -7.22 -27.83 -5.04
CA MET A 1 -6.92 -26.86 -6.11
C MET A 1 -5.51 -26.98 -6.69
N ASN A 2 -4.40 -26.61 -6.02
CA ASN A 2 -3.08 -26.60 -6.68
C ASN A 2 -2.57 -27.98 -7.12
N LEU A 3 -2.78 -29.02 -6.30
CA LEU A 3 -2.39 -30.41 -6.65
C LEU A 3 -3.22 -30.97 -7.81
N GLU A 4 -4.52 -30.66 -7.82
CA GLU A 4 -5.45 -31.07 -8.86
C GLU A 4 -5.14 -30.39 -10.20
N LEU A 5 -4.79 -29.09 -10.17
CA LEU A 5 -4.37 -28.33 -11.35
C LEU A 5 -3.02 -28.83 -11.89
N ALA A 6 -2.10 -29.27 -11.01
CA ALA A 6 -0.84 -29.90 -11.42
C ALA A 6 -1.08 -31.26 -12.12
N ALA A 7 -1.93 -32.12 -11.56
CA ALA A 7 -2.30 -33.38 -12.20
C ALA A 7 -2.98 -33.15 -13.56
N LEU A 8 -3.89 -32.18 -13.66
CA LEU A 8 -4.52 -31.80 -14.93
C LEU A 8 -3.54 -31.18 -15.93
N ASN A 9 -2.54 -30.41 -15.47
CA ASN A 9 -1.47 -29.91 -16.35
C ASN A 9 -0.71 -31.06 -17.01
N GLU A 10 -0.33 -32.08 -16.24
CA GLU A 10 0.38 -33.26 -16.77
C GLU A 10 -0.49 -34.04 -17.75
N GLN A 11 -1.77 -34.26 -17.42
CA GLN A 11 -2.72 -34.93 -18.30
C GLN A 11 -2.95 -34.15 -19.60
N CYS A 12 -3.20 -32.84 -19.52
CA CYS A 12 -3.35 -31.98 -20.69
C CYS A 12 -2.08 -31.98 -21.56
N HIS A 13 -0.89 -31.99 -20.95
CA HIS A 13 0.38 -32.06 -21.68
C HIS A 13 0.57 -33.41 -22.39
N TYR A 14 0.22 -34.52 -21.73
CA TYR A 14 0.25 -35.85 -22.33
C TYR A 14 -0.73 -35.96 -23.50
N ILE A 15 -1.99 -35.55 -23.29
CA ILE A 15 -3.03 -35.55 -24.32
C ILE A 15 -2.61 -34.67 -25.50
N GLY A 16 -2.15 -33.44 -25.25
CA GLY A 16 -1.70 -32.52 -26.29
C GLY A 16 -0.57 -33.09 -27.16
N ARG A 17 0.44 -33.72 -26.53
CA ARG A 17 1.52 -34.40 -27.27
C ARG A 17 1.00 -35.56 -28.12
N ARG A 18 0.05 -36.34 -27.61
CA ARG A 18 -0.56 -37.46 -28.36
C ARG A 18 -1.34 -36.95 -29.57
N LEU A 19 -2.22 -35.96 -29.37
CA LEU A 19 -3.02 -35.35 -30.43
C LEU A 19 -2.16 -34.78 -31.56
N TYR A 20 -1.05 -34.13 -31.21
CA TYR A 20 -0.10 -33.60 -32.19
C TYR A 20 0.53 -34.72 -33.04
N LYS A 21 0.97 -35.82 -32.41
CA LYS A 21 1.55 -36.98 -33.13
C LYS A 21 0.53 -37.66 -34.03
N GLU A 22 -0.69 -37.82 -33.55
CA GLU A 22 -1.80 -38.47 -34.26
C GLU A 22 -2.46 -37.56 -35.32
N ARG A 23 -2.11 -36.27 -35.36
CA ARG A 23 -2.70 -35.24 -36.24
C ARG A 23 -4.22 -35.24 -36.23
N ARG A 24 -4.83 -35.42 -35.06
CA ARG A 24 -6.29 -35.46 -34.91
C ARG A 24 -6.79 -34.42 -33.91
N ALA A 25 -8.07 -34.09 -34.03
CA ALA A 25 -8.77 -33.30 -33.03
C ALA A 25 -8.98 -34.09 -31.72
N PRO A 26 -9.09 -33.40 -30.58
CA PRO A 26 -9.42 -34.02 -29.30
C PRO A 26 -10.84 -34.62 -29.33
N SER A 27 -10.98 -35.81 -28.73
CA SER A 27 -12.27 -36.45 -28.48
C SER A 27 -13.07 -35.66 -27.44
N PRO A 28 -14.39 -35.91 -27.31
CA PRO A 28 -15.21 -35.25 -26.29
C PRO A 28 -14.65 -35.42 -24.86
N GLN A 29 -14.14 -36.61 -24.54
CA GLN A 29 -13.53 -36.90 -23.23
C GLN A 29 -12.23 -36.10 -23.03
N GLU A 30 -11.36 -36.03 -24.03
CA GLU A 30 -10.13 -35.24 -23.95
C GLU A 30 -10.41 -33.73 -23.86
N ARG A 31 -11.42 -33.24 -24.58
CA ARG A 31 -11.89 -31.85 -24.47
C ARG A 31 -12.33 -31.52 -23.05
N SER A 32 -13.08 -32.41 -22.40
CA SER A 32 -13.55 -32.20 -21.03
C SER A 32 -12.39 -32.01 -20.03
N VAL A 33 -11.24 -32.65 -20.25
CA VAL A 33 -10.03 -32.46 -19.40
C VAL A 33 -9.46 -31.05 -19.59
N PHE A 34 -9.37 -30.55 -20.82
CA PHE A 34 -8.93 -29.17 -21.08
C PHE A 34 -9.90 -28.14 -20.51
N GLU A 35 -11.21 -28.38 -20.62
CA GLU A 35 -12.26 -27.51 -20.06
C GLU A 35 -12.21 -27.49 -18.53
N MET A 36 -12.04 -28.64 -17.88
CA MET A 36 -11.89 -28.74 -16.43
C MET A 36 -10.65 -27.97 -15.95
N ARG A 37 -9.51 -28.11 -16.65
CA ARG A 37 -8.31 -27.31 -16.38
C ARG A 37 -8.56 -25.82 -16.52
N ALA A 38 -9.24 -25.40 -17.59
CA ALA A 38 -9.54 -23.99 -17.84
C ALA A 38 -10.45 -23.41 -16.74
N ALA A 39 -11.47 -24.17 -16.30
CA ALA A 39 -12.35 -23.78 -15.21
C ALA A 39 -11.59 -23.58 -13.88
N LEU A 40 -10.68 -24.50 -13.52
CA LEU A 40 -9.88 -24.36 -12.31
C LEU A 40 -8.88 -23.19 -12.37
N ILE A 41 -8.31 -22.90 -13.54
CA ILE A 41 -7.48 -21.71 -13.74
C ILE A 41 -8.31 -20.44 -13.54
N ALA A 42 -9.51 -20.37 -14.13
CA ALA A 42 -10.40 -19.23 -13.98
C ALA A 42 -10.82 -19.01 -12.51
N GLU A 43 -11.09 -20.08 -11.76
CA GLU A 43 -11.41 -19.99 -10.33
C GLU A 43 -10.22 -19.45 -9.52
N ARG A 44 -9.01 -20.00 -9.75
CA ARG A 44 -7.78 -19.52 -9.13
C ARG A 44 -7.55 -18.04 -9.41
N ASP A 45 -7.71 -17.63 -10.66
CA ASP A 45 -7.48 -16.25 -11.10
C ASP A 45 -8.54 -15.30 -10.51
N ALA A 46 -9.79 -15.73 -10.40
CA ALA A 46 -10.82 -14.98 -9.69
C ALA A 46 -10.50 -14.78 -8.19
N VAL A 47 -9.96 -15.80 -7.53
CA VAL A 47 -9.50 -15.68 -6.13
C VAL A 47 -8.32 -14.71 -6.01
N ARG A 48 -7.33 -14.82 -6.91
CA ARG A 48 -6.19 -13.91 -6.98
C ARG A 48 -6.66 -12.46 -7.17
N ASP A 49 -7.56 -12.22 -8.09
CA ASP A 49 -8.03 -10.88 -8.45
C ASP A 49 -8.82 -10.25 -7.31
N ARG A 50 -9.70 -11.00 -6.64
CA ARG A 50 -10.38 -10.54 -5.41
C ARG A 50 -9.38 -10.17 -4.31
N GLN A 51 -8.32 -10.95 -4.14
CA GLN A 51 -7.27 -10.67 -3.16
C GLN A 51 -6.47 -9.42 -3.53
N LEU A 52 -6.17 -9.22 -4.82
CA LEU A 52 -5.52 -8.01 -5.33
C LEU A 52 -6.39 -6.78 -5.11
N ASP A 53 -7.68 -6.84 -5.46
CA ASP A 53 -8.62 -5.75 -5.28
C ASP A 53 -8.80 -5.38 -3.80
N GLY A 54 -8.83 -6.39 -2.91
CA GLY A 54 -8.84 -6.15 -1.46
C GLY A 54 -7.58 -5.43 -0.96
N MET A 55 -6.40 -5.74 -1.49
CA MET A 55 -5.15 -5.03 -1.15
C MET A 55 -5.15 -3.61 -1.69
N LEU A 56 -5.60 -3.40 -2.93
CA LEU A 56 -5.71 -2.07 -3.53
C LEU A 56 -6.68 -1.18 -2.77
N ALA A 57 -7.84 -1.71 -2.37
CA ALA A 57 -8.82 -0.96 -1.57
C ALA A 57 -8.25 -0.59 -0.20
N ALA A 58 -7.56 -1.52 0.46
CA ALA A 58 -6.99 -1.28 1.78
C ALA A 58 -5.85 -0.25 1.77
N LEU A 59 -4.98 -0.29 0.75
CA LEU A 59 -3.83 0.61 0.61
C LEU A 59 -4.14 1.89 -0.17
N ALA A 60 -5.38 2.07 -0.64
CA ALA A 60 -5.80 3.23 -1.43
C ALA A 60 -5.42 4.59 -0.83
N PRO A 61 -5.51 4.82 0.50
CA PRO A 61 -5.12 6.10 1.09
C PRO A 61 -3.65 6.48 0.85
N LEU A 62 -2.79 5.51 0.57
CA LEU A 62 -1.35 5.73 0.38
C LEU A 62 -0.98 6.10 -1.06
N GLU A 63 -1.90 5.97 -2.03
CA GLU A 63 -1.58 6.11 -3.45
C GLU A 63 -1.00 7.48 -3.82
N LYS A 64 -1.37 8.54 -3.10
CA LYS A 64 -1.00 9.92 -3.40
C LYS A 64 0.04 10.52 -2.45
N ILE A 65 0.58 9.74 -1.54
CA ILE A 65 1.60 10.24 -0.59
C ILE A 65 2.90 10.49 -1.35
N ALA A 66 3.29 11.76 -1.46
CA ALA A 66 4.54 12.16 -2.08
C ALA A 66 5.74 11.85 -1.19
N ALA A 67 6.91 11.71 -1.80
CA ALA A 67 8.17 11.59 -1.08
C ALA A 67 8.43 12.87 -0.25
N PRO A 68 9.13 12.76 0.89
CA PRO A 68 9.55 13.92 1.66
C PRO A 68 10.30 14.94 0.82
N ARG A 69 10.09 16.23 1.10
CA ARG A 69 10.89 17.30 0.49
C ARG A 69 12.27 17.35 1.11
N THR A 70 13.28 17.60 0.28
CA THR A 70 14.67 17.79 0.69
C THR A 70 15.23 19.06 0.07
N THR A 71 16.21 19.68 0.71
CA THR A 71 16.91 20.85 0.15
C THR A 71 18.41 20.76 0.41
N SER A 72 19.20 21.24 -0.55
CA SER A 72 20.65 21.46 -0.41
C SER A 72 21.00 22.92 -0.09
N SER A 73 19.98 23.79 -0.01
CA SER A 73 20.18 25.20 0.33
C SER A 73 20.71 25.34 1.75
N ARG A 74 21.69 26.23 1.93
CA ARG A 74 22.24 26.60 3.24
C ARG A 74 21.41 27.69 3.94
N LEU A 75 20.41 28.25 3.26
CA LEU A 75 19.56 29.29 3.83
C LEU A 75 18.63 28.69 4.89
N ALA A 76 18.72 29.17 6.12
CA ALA A 76 17.94 28.69 7.26
C ALA A 76 16.42 28.77 7.00
N MET A 77 15.95 29.83 6.33
CA MET A 77 14.53 29.99 5.97
C MET A 77 14.05 28.85 5.04
N VAL A 78 14.83 28.49 4.03
CA VAL A 78 14.48 27.40 3.10
C VAL A 78 14.49 26.04 3.79
N GLN A 79 15.45 25.82 4.71
CA GLN A 79 15.50 24.59 5.50
C GLN A 79 14.28 24.48 6.42
N TYR A 80 13.92 25.56 7.09
CA TYR A 80 12.75 25.64 7.95
C TYR A 80 11.45 25.39 7.17
N ASP A 81 11.29 25.98 5.99
CA ASP A 81 10.11 25.77 5.14
C ASP A 81 9.96 24.30 4.71
N VAL A 82 11.06 23.63 4.36
CA VAL A 82 11.06 22.19 4.04
C VAL A 82 10.68 21.36 5.26
N MET A 83 11.23 21.66 6.44
CA MET A 83 10.91 20.98 7.69
C MET A 83 9.42 21.12 8.02
N GLN A 84 8.86 22.33 7.97
CA GLN A 84 7.44 22.57 8.24
C GLN A 84 6.53 21.93 7.19
N SER A 85 6.92 21.94 5.91
CA SER A 85 6.18 21.27 4.85
C SER A 85 6.11 19.75 5.08
N ASN A 86 7.22 19.12 5.49
CA ASN A 86 7.25 17.69 5.79
C ASN A 86 6.45 17.36 7.06
N ARG A 87 6.53 18.20 8.10
CA ARG A 87 5.72 18.09 9.31
C ARG A 87 4.22 18.11 8.99
N ARG A 88 3.76 19.09 8.21
CA ARG A 88 2.34 19.20 7.80
C ARG A 88 1.88 17.99 6.99
N ALA A 89 2.73 17.50 6.08
CA ALA A 89 2.44 16.29 5.31
C ALA A 89 2.30 15.06 6.22
N LEU A 90 3.16 14.91 7.22
CA LEU A 90 3.08 13.82 8.19
C LEU A 90 1.83 13.92 9.08
N LEU A 91 1.48 15.12 9.54
CA LEU A 91 0.27 15.36 10.34
C LEU A 91 -0.99 14.92 9.57
N ALA A 92 -1.14 15.38 8.33
CA ALA A 92 -2.27 15.01 7.47
C ALA A 92 -2.39 13.48 7.26
N VAL A 93 -1.25 12.78 7.20
CA VAL A 93 -1.24 11.31 7.14
C VAL A 93 -1.71 10.70 8.46
N ARG A 94 -1.19 11.18 9.61
CA ARG A 94 -1.51 10.63 10.93
C ARG A 94 -2.98 10.82 11.32
N GLU A 95 -3.60 11.92 10.92
CA GLU A 95 -5.02 12.17 11.14
C GLU A 95 -5.89 11.16 10.38
N ASN A 96 -5.56 10.88 9.12
CA ASN A 96 -6.46 10.18 8.20
C ASN A 96 -6.12 8.70 7.99
N ILE A 97 -4.94 8.23 8.43
CA ILE A 97 -4.44 6.90 8.09
C ILE A 97 -4.05 6.12 9.35
N ASP A 98 -4.66 4.95 9.53
CA ASP A 98 -4.23 3.96 10.52
C ASP A 98 -2.96 3.22 10.04
N MET A 99 -1.80 3.71 10.47
CA MET A 99 -0.51 3.15 10.10
C MET A 99 -0.30 1.69 10.56
N THR A 100 -0.94 1.27 11.65
CA THR A 100 -0.84 -0.12 12.12
C THR A 100 -1.57 -1.06 11.16
N LYS A 101 -2.75 -0.65 10.69
CA LYS A 101 -3.48 -1.37 9.65
C LYS A 101 -2.70 -1.39 8.34
N MET A 102 -2.14 -0.25 7.92
CA MET A 102 -1.37 -0.15 6.68
C MET A 102 -0.14 -1.05 6.67
N ALA A 103 0.60 -1.14 7.78
CA ALA A 103 1.77 -2.02 7.90
C ALA A 103 1.43 -3.49 7.57
N ARG A 104 0.27 -3.99 8.03
CA ARG A 104 -0.18 -5.37 7.76
C ARG A 104 -0.46 -5.59 6.27
N TYR A 105 -1.13 -4.66 5.62
CA TYR A 105 -1.43 -4.76 4.19
C TYR A 105 -0.19 -4.57 3.32
N TYR A 106 0.72 -3.67 3.70
CA TYR A 106 2.02 -3.51 3.04
C TYR A 106 2.83 -4.82 3.09
N ALA A 107 2.98 -5.43 4.27
CA ALA A 107 3.71 -6.69 4.41
C ALA A 107 3.07 -7.84 3.62
N ARG A 108 1.73 -7.84 3.47
CA ARG A 108 1.02 -8.79 2.61
C ARG A 108 1.29 -8.52 1.12
N ALA A 109 1.24 -7.26 0.69
CA ALA A 109 1.52 -6.86 -0.68
C ALA A 109 2.95 -7.21 -1.07
N GLN A 110 3.92 -6.90 -0.20
CA GLN A 110 5.35 -7.18 -0.43
C GLN A 110 5.61 -8.68 -0.64
N ARG A 111 5.02 -9.56 0.19
CA ARG A 111 5.16 -11.01 0.04
C ARG A 111 4.55 -11.56 -1.26
N ARG A 112 3.55 -10.88 -1.81
CA ARG A 112 2.79 -11.35 -2.97
C ARG A 112 3.15 -10.69 -4.28
N LEU A 113 3.86 -9.56 -4.25
CA LEU A 113 4.14 -8.75 -5.42
C LEU A 113 4.81 -9.55 -6.54
N GLN A 114 5.83 -10.35 -6.19
CA GLN A 114 6.54 -11.16 -7.17
C GLN A 114 5.64 -12.21 -7.82
N SER A 115 4.89 -12.97 -7.02
CA SER A 115 3.92 -13.95 -7.53
C SER A 115 2.83 -13.32 -8.38
N LEU A 116 2.41 -12.08 -8.07
CA LEU A 116 1.44 -11.35 -8.88
C LEU A 116 2.03 -10.94 -10.23
N LYS A 117 3.29 -10.48 -10.26
CA LYS A 117 4.03 -10.13 -11.49
C LYS A 117 4.26 -11.32 -12.42
N GLU A 118 4.47 -12.50 -11.84
CA GLU A 118 4.66 -13.76 -12.56
C GLU A 118 3.33 -14.41 -13.00
N SER A 119 2.20 -13.84 -12.57
CA SER A 119 0.87 -14.32 -12.94
C SER A 119 0.23 -13.43 -14.00
N ASP A 120 -0.86 -13.90 -14.61
CA ASP A 120 -1.70 -13.12 -15.53
C ASP A 120 -2.58 -12.07 -14.82
N ALA A 121 -2.07 -11.47 -13.73
CA ALA A 121 -2.77 -10.38 -13.04
C ALA A 121 -2.70 -9.09 -13.88
N PRO A 122 -3.74 -8.24 -13.87
CA PRO A 122 -3.75 -7.02 -14.68
C PRO A 122 -2.55 -6.11 -14.38
N PRO A 123 -1.70 -5.76 -15.37
CA PRO A 123 -0.49 -4.98 -15.15
C PRO A 123 -0.75 -3.61 -14.50
N ASP A 124 -1.87 -2.96 -14.83
CA ASP A 124 -2.23 -1.66 -14.26
C ASP A 124 -2.54 -1.75 -12.77
N LYS A 125 -3.18 -2.85 -12.34
CA LYS A 125 -3.43 -3.12 -10.92
C LYS A 125 -2.13 -3.36 -10.17
N ILE A 126 -1.16 -4.05 -10.78
CA ILE A 126 0.17 -4.26 -10.20
C ILE A 126 0.90 -2.91 -10.03
N ARG A 127 0.97 -2.10 -11.09
CA ARG A 127 1.61 -0.76 -11.02
C ARG A 127 0.96 0.12 -9.96
N ARG A 128 -0.36 0.05 -9.84
CA ARG A 128 -1.12 0.77 -8.81
C ARG A 128 -0.76 0.30 -7.40
N LEU A 129 -0.64 -1.00 -7.18
CA LEU A 129 -0.18 -1.57 -5.91
C LEU A 129 1.24 -1.10 -5.56
N GLU A 130 2.15 -1.10 -6.53
CA GLU A 130 3.53 -0.62 -6.34
C GLU A 130 3.56 0.87 -5.95
N ARG A 131 2.73 1.72 -6.58
CA ARG A 131 2.60 3.14 -6.17
C ARG A 131 2.11 3.28 -4.74
N MET A 132 1.11 2.50 -4.33
CA MET A 132 0.62 2.52 -2.94
C MET A 132 1.68 2.03 -1.95
N MET A 133 2.46 1.00 -2.32
CA MET A 133 3.61 0.54 -1.53
C MET A 133 4.69 1.62 -1.43
N GLN A 134 4.97 2.35 -2.51
CA GLN A 134 5.86 3.51 -2.47
C GLN A 134 5.32 4.61 -1.56
N GLY A 135 4.01 4.86 -1.59
CA GLY A 135 3.34 5.77 -0.66
C GLY A 135 3.56 5.40 0.80
N TYR A 136 3.48 4.12 1.16
CA TYR A 136 3.83 3.65 2.51
C TYR A 136 5.29 3.97 2.86
N THR A 137 6.23 3.67 1.97
CA THR A 137 7.65 3.99 2.15
C THR A 137 7.87 5.50 2.34
N ASN A 138 7.12 6.33 1.60
CA ASN A 138 7.18 7.78 1.70
C ASN A 138 6.70 8.27 3.07
N VAL A 139 5.66 7.65 3.66
CA VAL A 139 5.24 7.96 5.04
C VAL A 139 6.34 7.63 6.04
N LEU A 140 6.95 6.45 5.94
CA LEU A 140 8.05 6.08 6.85
C LEU A 140 9.24 7.03 6.73
N ALA A 141 9.55 7.48 5.51
CA ALA A 141 10.59 8.47 5.28
C ALA A 141 10.21 9.86 5.84
N LEU A 142 8.93 10.27 5.77
CA LEU A 142 8.45 11.49 6.40
C LEU A 142 8.63 11.42 7.92
N GLU A 143 8.22 10.31 8.55
CA GLU A 143 8.39 10.08 9.99
C GLU A 143 9.85 10.18 10.42
N ASP A 144 10.76 9.51 9.70
CA ASP A 144 12.19 9.55 9.99
C ASP A 144 12.79 10.96 9.81
N MET A 145 12.43 11.68 8.74
CA MET A 145 12.91 13.04 8.53
C MET A 145 12.46 14.01 9.62
N VAL A 146 11.19 13.96 10.02
CA VAL A 146 10.68 14.82 11.09
C VAL A 146 11.35 14.47 12.42
N LYS A 147 11.53 13.17 12.73
CA LYS A 147 12.22 12.74 13.95
C LYS A 147 13.69 13.20 14.00
N ARG A 148 14.44 13.08 12.90
CA ARG A 148 15.82 13.59 12.84
C ARG A 148 15.90 15.09 13.06
N THR A 149 14.90 15.81 12.54
CA THR A 149 14.78 17.25 12.70
C THR A 149 14.52 17.62 14.16
N ASP A 150 13.65 16.87 14.84
CA ASP A 150 13.38 17.03 16.27
C ASP A 150 14.59 16.81 17.14
N ASP A 151 15.37 15.78 16.86
CA ASP A 151 16.58 15.48 17.62
C ASP A 151 17.62 16.60 17.45
N GLN A 152 17.65 17.25 16.28
CA GLN A 152 18.49 18.42 16.05
C GLN A 152 17.97 19.66 16.80
N LEU A 153 16.66 19.92 16.76
CA LEU A 153 16.05 21.05 17.48
C LEU A 153 16.20 20.92 19.00
N HIS A 154 16.00 19.70 19.52
CA HIS A 154 16.17 19.41 20.95
C HIS A 154 17.60 19.69 21.42
N ARG A 155 18.62 19.30 20.64
CA ARG A 155 20.03 19.63 20.95
C ARG A 155 20.32 21.13 20.95
N MET A 156 19.53 21.91 20.21
CA MET A 156 19.64 23.37 20.13
C MET A 156 18.78 24.10 21.17
N GLY A 157 18.05 23.36 22.04
CA GLY A 157 17.11 23.93 23.00
C GLY A 157 15.83 24.49 22.37
N ALA A 158 15.56 24.15 21.10
CA ALA A 158 14.36 24.59 20.39
C ALA A 158 13.20 23.58 20.58
N PRO A 159 11.93 24.02 20.47
CA PRO A 159 10.78 23.13 20.52
C PRO A 159 10.82 22.03 19.44
N ARG A 160 10.39 20.82 19.77
CA ARG A 160 10.36 19.68 18.83
C ARG A 160 9.09 19.72 17.97
N LEU A 161 9.17 19.22 16.74
CA LEU A 161 8.06 19.18 15.78
C LEU A 161 7.10 18.02 16.03
N MET A 162 7.54 16.86 16.50
CA MET A 162 6.69 15.70 16.81
C MET A 162 5.85 15.90 18.06
N ASP A 163 6.27 16.75 19.01
CA ASP A 163 5.48 17.08 20.21
C ASP A 163 4.10 17.68 19.85
N SER A 164 3.96 18.17 18.62
CA SER A 164 2.75 18.77 18.08
C SER A 164 2.08 17.91 17.00
N ILE A 165 2.48 16.64 16.88
CA ILE A 165 1.86 15.66 15.99
C ILE A 165 1.35 14.51 16.86
N PRO A 166 0.04 14.29 16.94
CA PRO A 166 -0.52 13.14 17.65
C PRO A 166 0.03 11.82 17.11
N THR A 167 0.63 11.03 18.00
CA THR A 167 1.24 9.73 17.67
C THR A 167 0.33 8.56 18.00
N THR A 168 -0.64 8.75 18.90
CA THR A 168 -1.60 7.73 19.32
C THR A 168 -3.06 8.09 18.94
N PRO A 169 -3.98 7.10 18.86
CA PRO A 169 -5.41 7.39 18.68
C PRO A 169 -6.00 8.25 19.83
N GLN A 170 -5.50 8.08 21.05
CA GLN A 170 -5.94 8.86 22.22
C GLN A 170 -5.47 10.31 22.13
N GLU A 171 -4.21 10.54 21.76
CA GLU A 171 -3.67 11.89 21.50
C GLU A 171 -4.44 12.59 20.38
N ARG A 172 -4.87 11.85 19.34
CA ARG A 172 -5.70 12.42 18.26
C ARG A 172 -7.06 12.87 18.77
N ALA A 173 -7.76 12.02 19.51
CA ALA A 173 -9.07 12.38 20.09
C ALA A 173 -8.96 13.59 21.03
N LEU A 174 -7.88 13.69 21.80
CA LEU A 174 -7.62 14.84 22.67
C LEU A 174 -7.30 16.10 21.87
N SER A 175 -6.50 16.00 20.81
CA SER A 175 -6.20 17.12 19.90
C SER A 175 -7.47 17.66 19.24
N GLU A 176 -8.33 16.78 18.71
CA GLU A 176 -9.62 17.14 18.11
C GLU A 176 -10.56 17.80 19.14
N GLN A 177 -10.51 17.37 20.40
CA GLN A 177 -11.29 17.97 21.48
C GLN A 177 -10.76 19.37 21.83
N ASN A 178 -9.45 19.52 22.00
CA ASN A 178 -8.82 20.81 22.25
C ASN A 178 -9.11 21.80 21.11
N GLU A 179 -9.05 21.38 19.84
CA GLU A 179 -9.40 22.25 18.71
C GLU A 179 -10.87 22.71 18.74
N ARG A 180 -11.80 21.84 19.16
CA ARG A 180 -13.22 22.22 19.32
C ARG A 180 -13.40 23.19 20.48
N ASP A 181 -12.72 22.95 21.59
CA ASP A 181 -12.77 23.80 22.78
C ASP A 181 -12.18 25.18 22.48
N ASP A 182 -11.02 25.25 21.81
CA ASP A 182 -10.38 26.50 21.34
C ASP A 182 -11.30 27.26 20.37
N HIS A 183 -11.94 26.56 19.43
CA HIS A 183 -12.88 27.17 18.49
C HIS A 183 -14.14 27.69 19.20
N GLN A 184 -14.65 26.97 20.20
CA GLN A 184 -15.78 27.41 21.00
C GLN A 184 -15.40 28.61 21.89
N GLU A 185 -14.18 28.62 22.43
CA GLU A 185 -13.64 29.73 23.19
C GLU A 185 -13.46 30.98 22.32
N ALA A 186 -12.99 30.85 21.08
CA ALA A 186 -12.91 31.95 20.13
C ALA A 186 -14.29 32.57 19.84
N ILE A 187 -15.30 31.73 19.59
CA ILE A 187 -16.70 32.17 19.42
C ILE A 187 -17.21 32.90 20.68
N ASN A 188 -16.94 32.35 21.86
CA ASN A 188 -17.40 32.92 23.13
C ASN A 188 -16.72 34.28 23.43
N ASN A 189 -15.47 34.44 22.99
CA ASN A 189 -14.67 35.66 23.18
C ASN A 189 -14.78 36.66 22.01
N GLY A 190 -15.58 36.35 20.98
CA GLY A 190 -15.89 37.26 19.88
C GLY A 190 -14.78 37.43 18.83
N TYR A 191 -13.91 36.42 18.67
CA TYR A 191 -12.89 36.35 17.62
C TYR A 191 -13.34 35.48 16.44
#